data_AF-A0A7C9N706-F1
#
_entry.id   AF-A0A7C9N706-F1
#
_cell.length_a   1.000
_cell.length_b   1.000
_cell.length_c   1.000
_cell.angle_alpha   90.00
_cell.angle_beta   90.00
_cell.angle_gamma   90.00
#
_symmetry.space_group_name_H-M   'P 1'
#
loop_
_entity.id
_entity.type
_entity.pdbx_description
1 polymer ?
#
loop_
_entity_poly.entity_id
_entity_poly.type
_entity_poly.pdbx_seq_one_letter_code
_entity_poly.pdbx_strand_id
1 'polypeptide(L)'
;MADDKKKLSWREIDKLKDQSGLAKLRKKREKAERAESPLLDETKKKSYLKELEKLFQGKNSKEMEEALKKLHQSAGKRDFKKLALEFIEKFGLPTDAMTLLLFLDSKEKELILKTIQFIKENFSLFSKEDLEALITKLKTLRYTVTDPAVSFKVEKVLKELPL
;
A
#
# COMPACT_ATOMS: atom_id res chain seq x y z
N MET A 1 -40.00 40.22 -63.89
CA MET A 1 -40.27 39.55 -62.60
C MET A 1 -38.94 39.05 -62.09
N ALA A 2 -38.34 39.71 -61.09
CA ALA A 2 -37.02 39.38 -60.58
C ALA A 2 -37.17 38.76 -59.19
N ASP A 3 -36.66 37.54 -59.03
CA ASP A 3 -36.68 36.74 -57.81
C ASP A 3 -36.01 37.44 -56.62
N ASP A 4 -36.82 37.78 -55.61
CA ASP A 4 -36.39 38.15 -54.27
C ASP A 4 -35.71 36.95 -53.58
N LYS A 5 -34.39 36.82 -53.75
CA LYS A 5 -33.57 35.90 -52.95
C LYS A 5 -33.56 36.37 -51.50
N LYS A 6 -34.53 35.89 -50.70
CA LYS A 6 -34.56 36.03 -49.24
C LYS A 6 -33.19 35.65 -48.65
N LYS A 7 -32.50 36.63 -48.06
CA LYS A 7 -31.23 36.41 -47.35
C LYS A 7 -31.52 35.59 -46.10
N LEU A 8 -30.88 34.42 -46.01
CA LEU A 8 -31.00 33.51 -44.87
C LEU A 8 -30.52 34.18 -43.58
N SER A 9 -31.21 33.96 -42.47
CA SER A 9 -30.79 34.48 -41.17
C SER A 9 -29.53 33.76 -40.68
N TRP A 10 -28.66 34.47 -39.96
CA TRP A 10 -27.46 33.89 -39.32
C TRP A 10 -27.76 32.64 -38.49
N ARG A 11 -28.94 32.56 -37.87
CA ARG A 11 -29.36 31.37 -37.10
C ARG A 11 -29.68 30.17 -37.98
N GLU A 12 -30.16 30.39 -39.20
CA GLU A 12 -30.45 29.32 -40.16
C GLU A 12 -29.17 28.80 -40.80
N ILE A 13 -28.20 29.70 -41.06
CA ILE A 13 -26.85 29.34 -41.52
C ILE A 13 -26.18 28.41 -40.49
N ASP A 14 -26.27 28.73 -39.20
CA ASP A 14 -25.69 27.91 -38.13
C ASP A 14 -26.37 26.54 -38.01
N LYS A 15 -27.71 26.51 -38.15
CA LYS A 15 -28.49 25.26 -38.14
C LYS A 15 -28.13 24.33 -39.30
N LEU A 16 -27.91 24.88 -40.50
CA LEU A 16 -27.45 24.11 -41.66
C LEU A 16 -26.03 23.58 -41.48
N LYS A 17 -25.17 24.36 -40.83
CA LYS A 17 -23.78 23.97 -40.52
C LYS A 17 -23.73 22.80 -39.55
N ASP A 18 -24.58 22.80 -38.52
CA ASP A 18 -24.69 21.72 -37.54
C ASP A 18 -25.35 20.44 -38.09
N GLN A 19 -26.24 20.57 -39.09
CA GLN A 19 -26.88 19.43 -39.76
C GLN A 19 -26.00 18.80 -40.86
N SER A 20 -24.93 19.48 -41.28
CA SER A 20 -24.01 18.98 -42.30
C SER A 20 -23.36 17.65 -41.89
N GLY A 21 -23.15 16.76 -42.87
CA GLY A 21 -22.42 15.50 -42.65
C GLY A 21 -21.00 15.71 -42.09
N LEU A 22 -20.40 16.88 -42.37
CA LEU A 22 -19.11 17.33 -41.84
C LEU A 22 -19.13 17.57 -40.32
N ALA A 23 -20.25 18.07 -39.76
CA ALA A 23 -20.40 18.21 -38.32
C ALA A 23 -20.46 16.85 -37.61
N LYS A 24 -21.11 15.85 -38.24
CA LYS A 24 -21.13 14.47 -37.74
C LYS A 24 -19.73 13.84 -37.80
N LEU A 25 -18.97 14.08 -38.86
CA LEU A 25 -17.58 13.60 -38.99
C LEU A 25 -16.66 14.24 -37.94
N ARG A 26 -16.78 15.55 -37.67
CA ARG A 26 -16.05 16.23 -36.59
C ARG A 26 -16.37 15.64 -35.23
N LYS A 27 -17.65 15.46 -34.89
CA LYS A 27 -18.05 14.83 -33.62
C LYS A 27 -17.52 13.40 -33.49
N LYS A 28 -17.50 12.63 -34.58
CA LYS A 28 -16.95 11.26 -34.58
C LYS A 28 -15.43 11.26 -34.34
N ARG A 29 -14.71 12.21 -34.95
CA ARG A 29 -13.26 12.39 -34.78
C ARG A 29 -12.89 12.86 -33.37
N GLU A 30 -13.57 13.88 -32.83
CA GLU A 30 -13.35 14.33 -31.44
C GLU A 30 -13.64 13.21 -30.43
N LYS A 31 -14.65 12.37 -30.70
CA LYS A 31 -14.96 11.23 -29.84
C LYS A 31 -13.87 10.14 -29.89
N ALA A 32 -13.24 9.94 -31.05
CA ALA A 32 -12.11 9.02 -31.21
C ALA A 32 -10.84 9.58 -30.53
N GLU A 33 -10.53 10.85 -30.73
CA GLU A 33 -9.39 11.52 -30.07
C GLU A 33 -9.54 11.58 -28.55
N ARG A 34 -10.77 11.72 -28.02
CA ARG A 34 -11.03 11.58 -26.59
C ARG A 34 -10.83 10.14 -26.10
N ALA A 35 -11.17 9.14 -26.90
CA ALA A 35 -11.02 7.72 -26.54
C ALA A 35 -9.55 7.28 -26.46
N GLU A 36 -8.66 7.93 -27.23
CA GLU A 36 -7.21 7.73 -27.22
C GLU A 36 -6.48 8.62 -26.20
N SER A 37 -7.21 9.40 -25.39
CA SER A 37 -6.59 10.28 -24.41
C SER A 37 -5.88 9.48 -23.30
N PRO A 38 -4.64 9.85 -22.93
CA PRO A 38 -3.87 9.16 -21.89
C PRO A 38 -4.56 9.17 -20.51
N LEU A 39 -5.47 10.11 -20.28
CA LEU A 39 -6.32 10.20 -19.09
C LEU A 39 -7.26 8.99 -18.94
N LEU A 40 -7.81 8.47 -20.04
CA LEU A 40 -8.65 7.26 -20.00
C LEU A 40 -7.82 6.03 -19.64
N ASP A 41 -6.59 5.94 -20.13
CA ASP A 41 -5.69 4.86 -19.78
C ASP A 41 -5.25 4.91 -18.32
N GLU A 42 -5.05 6.10 -17.74
CA GLU A 42 -4.84 6.21 -16.29
C GLU A 42 -6.06 5.75 -15.49
N THR A 43 -7.28 6.13 -15.90
CA THR A 43 -8.49 5.70 -15.17
C THR A 43 -8.72 4.19 -15.26
N LYS A 44 -8.45 3.57 -16.41
CA LYS A 44 -8.49 2.12 -16.61
C LYS A 44 -7.40 1.40 -15.80
N LYS A 45 -6.19 1.96 -15.75
CA LYS A 45 -5.11 1.45 -14.88
C LYS A 45 -5.51 1.52 -13.42
N LYS A 46 -6.13 2.62 -12.98
CA LYS A 46 -6.64 2.77 -11.60
C LYS A 46 -7.77 1.80 -11.28
N SER A 47 -8.69 1.53 -12.20
CA SER A 47 -9.74 0.53 -11.99
C SER A 47 -9.16 -0.88 -11.94
N TYR A 48 -8.21 -1.20 -12.82
CA TYR A 48 -7.52 -2.50 -12.83
C TYR A 48 -6.71 -2.72 -11.55
N LEU A 49 -6.00 -1.70 -11.06
CA LEU A 49 -5.31 -1.74 -9.76
C LEU A 49 -6.29 -1.99 -8.62
N LYS A 50 -7.45 -1.32 -8.59
CA LYS A 50 -8.49 -1.55 -7.58
C LYS A 50 -9.09 -2.96 -7.65
N GLU A 51 -9.23 -3.52 -8.84
CA GLU A 51 -9.73 -4.89 -9.03
C GLU A 51 -8.71 -5.93 -8.58
N LEU A 52 -7.42 -5.72 -8.87
CA LEU A 52 -6.33 -6.52 -8.33
C LEU A 52 -6.26 -6.40 -6.80
N GLU A 53 -6.32 -5.20 -6.24
CA GLU A 53 -6.37 -4.99 -4.79
C GLU A 53 -7.54 -5.73 -4.15
N LYS A 54 -8.72 -5.75 -4.77
CA LYS A 54 -9.88 -6.55 -4.30
C LYS A 54 -9.64 -8.06 -4.36
N LEU A 55 -8.89 -8.54 -5.34
CA LEU A 55 -8.51 -9.97 -5.45
C LEU A 55 -7.49 -10.37 -4.39
N PHE A 56 -6.59 -9.46 -4.00
CA PHE A 56 -5.63 -9.66 -2.90
C PHE A 56 -6.21 -9.36 -1.51
N GLN A 57 -7.30 -8.61 -1.40
CA GLN A 57 -8.12 -8.43 -0.18
C GLN A 57 -8.98 -9.66 0.17
N GLY A 58 -8.57 -10.87 -0.24
CA GLY A 58 -9.19 -12.11 0.19
C GLY A 58 -9.23 -12.21 1.72
N LYS A 59 -10.28 -12.85 2.26
CA LYS A 59 -10.68 -13.01 3.68
C LYS A 59 -9.56 -12.96 4.74
N ASN A 60 -8.39 -13.49 4.42
CA ASN A 60 -7.17 -13.42 5.22
C ASN A 60 -6.73 -11.99 5.59
N SER A 61 -6.94 -10.98 4.76
CA SER A 61 -6.55 -9.58 5.08
C SER A 61 -7.39 -9.00 6.21
N LYS A 62 -8.71 -9.22 6.21
CA LYS A 62 -9.58 -8.74 7.31
C LYS A 62 -9.33 -9.49 8.60
N GLU A 63 -9.16 -10.81 8.52
CA GLU A 63 -8.83 -11.64 9.68
C GLU A 63 -7.45 -11.28 10.26
N MET A 64 -6.47 -11.00 9.39
CA MET A 64 -5.14 -10.53 9.79
C MET A 64 -5.22 -9.14 10.43
N GLU A 65 -5.98 -8.20 9.87
CA GLU A 65 -6.17 -6.87 10.47
C GLU A 65 -6.84 -6.94 11.84
N GLU A 66 -7.86 -7.79 11.99
CA GLU A 66 -8.51 -8.02 13.29
C GLU A 66 -7.55 -8.69 14.30
N ALA A 67 -6.76 -9.66 13.85
CA ALA A 67 -5.76 -10.31 14.68
C ALA A 67 -4.66 -9.33 15.10
N LEU A 68 -4.18 -8.46 14.19
CA LEU A 68 -3.26 -7.37 14.49
C LEU A 68 -3.86 -6.41 15.52
N LYS A 69 -5.10 -5.95 15.31
CA LYS A 69 -5.78 -5.06 16.28
C LYS A 69 -5.85 -5.68 17.67
N LYS A 70 -6.23 -6.96 17.77
CA LYS A 70 -6.26 -7.69 19.05
C LYS A 70 -4.86 -7.80 19.66
N LEU A 71 -3.85 -8.08 18.85
CA LEU A 71 -2.46 -8.18 19.27
C LEU A 71 -1.94 -6.85 19.83
N HIS A 72 -2.15 -5.75 19.12
CA HIS A 72 -1.82 -4.39 19.57
C HIS A 72 -2.55 -4.01 20.87
N GLN A 73 -3.84 -4.31 21.00
CA GLN A 73 -4.60 -4.09 22.23
C GLN A 73 -4.16 -4.96 23.42
N SER A 74 -3.52 -6.09 23.13
CA SER A 74 -2.98 -7.00 24.14
C SER A 74 -1.54 -6.68 24.52
N ALA A 75 -0.88 -5.70 23.87
CA ALA A 75 0.47 -5.28 24.18
C ALA A 75 0.62 -4.97 25.68
N GLY A 76 1.65 -5.55 26.31
CA GLY A 76 1.90 -5.41 27.75
C GLY A 76 0.99 -6.26 28.66
N LYS A 77 0.00 -6.98 28.13
CA LYS A 77 -0.83 -7.93 28.89
C LYS A 77 -0.22 -9.34 28.84
N ARG A 78 -0.63 -10.20 29.78
CA ARG A 78 -0.17 -11.60 29.85
C ARG A 78 -0.57 -12.42 28.61
N ASP A 79 -1.67 -12.05 27.96
CA ASP A 79 -2.21 -12.77 26.80
C ASP A 79 -1.46 -12.47 25.49
N PHE A 80 -0.61 -11.44 25.47
CA PHE A 80 0.16 -11.03 24.29
C PHE A 80 0.94 -12.20 23.69
N LYS A 81 1.57 -13.02 24.54
CA LYS A 81 2.34 -14.19 24.11
C LYS A 81 1.50 -15.15 23.28
N LYS A 82 0.32 -15.52 23.80
CA LYS A 82 -0.56 -16.48 23.14
C LYS A 82 -1.02 -15.95 21.79
N LEU A 83 -1.47 -14.68 21.78
CA LEU A 83 -1.93 -14.02 20.57
C LEU A 83 -0.80 -13.85 19.53
N ALA A 84 0.42 -13.56 19.96
CA ALA A 84 1.57 -13.46 19.06
C ALA A 84 1.95 -14.81 18.43
N LEU A 85 1.91 -15.90 19.21
CA LEU A 85 2.16 -17.25 18.68
C LEU A 85 1.06 -17.67 17.70
N GLU A 86 -0.21 -17.49 18.06
CA GLU A 86 -1.35 -17.76 17.18
C GLU A 86 -1.29 -16.93 15.89
N PHE A 87 -0.84 -15.67 15.98
CA PHE A 87 -0.65 -14.81 14.82
C PHE A 87 0.45 -15.36 13.91
N ILE A 88 1.59 -15.74 14.47
CA ILE A 88 2.72 -16.29 13.70
C ILE A 88 2.35 -17.63 13.05
N GLU A 89 1.60 -18.49 13.74
CA GLU A 89 1.14 -19.76 13.16
C GLU A 89 0.18 -19.57 11.99
N LYS A 90 -0.71 -18.58 12.06
CA LYS A 90 -1.73 -18.33 11.04
C LYS A 90 -1.24 -17.50 9.87
N PHE A 91 -0.42 -16.48 10.13
CA PHE A 91 -0.06 -15.44 9.17
C PHE A 91 1.45 -15.27 8.97
N GLY A 92 2.28 -15.87 9.82
CA GLY A 92 3.72 -15.66 9.82
C GLY A 92 4.14 -14.39 10.58
N LEU A 93 5.41 -13.99 10.39
CA LEU A 93 5.94 -12.76 11.00
C LEU A 93 5.36 -11.52 10.32
N PRO A 94 4.98 -10.49 11.09
CA PRO A 94 4.44 -9.26 10.55
C PRO A 94 5.52 -8.48 9.78
N THR A 95 5.13 -7.86 8.67
CA THR A 95 5.97 -6.94 7.89
C THR A 95 5.92 -5.50 8.40
N ASP A 96 5.01 -5.19 9.31
CA ASP A 96 4.84 -3.86 9.88
C ASP A 96 5.86 -3.56 10.99
N ALA A 97 6.56 -2.43 10.88
CA ALA A 97 7.62 -2.03 11.79
C ALA A 97 7.10 -1.84 13.23
N MET A 98 5.92 -1.26 13.41
CA MET A 98 5.32 -1.07 14.73
C MET A 98 5.05 -2.41 15.43
N THR A 99 4.52 -3.38 14.68
CA THR A 99 4.27 -4.72 15.21
C THR A 99 5.58 -5.47 15.52
N LEU A 100 6.63 -5.29 14.72
CA LEU A 100 7.95 -5.86 15.00
C LEU A 100 8.59 -5.26 16.27
N LEU A 101 8.42 -3.95 16.51
CA LEU A 101 8.87 -3.29 17.75
C LEU A 101 8.21 -3.93 18.99
N LEU A 102 6.92 -4.23 18.92
CA LEU A 102 6.21 -4.94 19.99
C LEU A 102 6.76 -6.35 20.23
N PHE A 103 7.17 -7.05 19.18
CA PHE A 103 7.77 -8.38 19.32
C PHE A 103 9.16 -8.31 19.95
N LEU A 104 9.94 -7.27 19.65
CA LEU A 104 11.23 -7.01 20.32
C LEU A 104 11.06 -6.68 21.81
N ASP A 105 9.95 -6.06 22.20
CA ASP A 105 9.59 -5.79 23.60
C ASP A 105 8.99 -6.98 24.36
N SER A 106 8.75 -8.10 23.66
CA SER A 106 8.25 -9.30 24.32
C SER A 106 9.29 -9.88 25.29
N LYS A 107 8.83 -10.60 26.31
CA LYS A 107 9.72 -11.29 27.27
C LYS A 107 10.26 -12.62 26.74
N GLU A 108 9.88 -13.00 25.52
CA GLU A 108 10.10 -14.34 24.98
C GLU A 108 11.31 -14.34 24.05
N LYS A 109 12.38 -15.02 24.47
CA LYS A 109 13.64 -15.13 23.72
C LYS A 109 13.45 -15.57 22.27
N GLU A 110 12.62 -16.60 22.05
CA GLU A 110 12.44 -17.16 20.72
C GLU A 110 11.76 -16.19 19.75
N LEU A 111 10.77 -15.42 20.24
CA LEU A 111 10.11 -14.38 19.44
C LEU A 111 11.11 -13.29 19.07
N ILE A 112 11.88 -12.81 20.05
CA ILE A 112 12.92 -11.79 19.83
C ILE A 112 13.93 -12.27 18.77
N LEU A 113 14.46 -13.50 18.89
CA LEU A 113 15.47 -14.03 17.97
C LEU A 113 14.95 -14.21 16.54
N LYS A 114 13.68 -14.59 16.38
CA LYS A 114 13.00 -14.69 15.08
C LYS A 114 12.78 -13.30 14.48
N THR A 115 12.32 -12.34 15.28
CA THR A 115 12.12 -10.95 14.85
C THR A 115 13.43 -10.29 14.41
N ILE A 116 14.52 -10.46 15.18
CA ILE A 116 15.85 -9.94 14.80
C ILE A 116 16.32 -10.52 13.47
N GLN A 117 16.10 -11.83 13.25
CA GLN A 117 16.46 -12.48 11.99
C GLN A 117 15.67 -11.90 10.82
N PHE A 118 14.36 -11.71 11.02
CA PHE A 118 13.47 -11.17 10.01
C PHE A 118 13.86 -9.74 9.59
N ILE A 119 14.21 -8.89 10.56
CA ILE A 119 14.68 -7.52 10.30
C ILE A 119 15.97 -7.54 9.49
N LYS A 120 16.91 -8.44 9.82
CA LYS A 120 18.16 -8.60 9.06
C LYS A 120 17.92 -9.01 7.61
N GLU A 121 16.95 -9.89 7.34
CA GLU A 121 16.70 -10.39 5.99
C GLU A 121 15.88 -9.42 5.14
N ASN A 122 15.03 -8.60 5.78
CA ASN A 122 14.04 -7.78 5.10
C ASN A 122 14.23 -6.27 5.30
N PHE A 123 15.43 -5.82 5.69
CA PHE A 123 15.68 -4.40 5.99
C PHE A 123 15.34 -3.46 4.82
N SER A 124 15.45 -3.92 3.57
CA SER A 124 15.10 -3.14 2.38
C SER A 124 13.61 -2.88 2.20
N LEU A 125 12.74 -3.55 2.96
CA LEU A 125 11.29 -3.35 2.91
C LEU A 125 10.83 -2.15 3.75
N PHE A 126 11.64 -1.70 4.71
CA PHE A 126 11.26 -0.64 5.63
C PHE A 126 11.63 0.74 5.09
N SER A 127 10.84 1.75 5.47
CA SER A 127 11.24 3.14 5.27
C SER A 127 12.47 3.47 6.12
N LYS A 128 13.18 4.55 5.79
CA LYS A 128 14.36 4.97 6.57
C LYS A 128 13.98 5.27 8.03
N GLU A 129 12.85 5.93 8.24
CA GLU A 129 12.34 6.29 9.57
C GLU A 129 12.03 5.04 10.40
N ASP A 130 11.35 4.05 9.80
CA ASP A 130 11.02 2.79 10.46
C ASP A 130 12.29 1.98 10.78
N LEU A 131 13.26 1.98 9.87
CA LEU A 131 14.52 1.29 10.05
C LEU A 131 15.34 1.94 11.18
N GLU A 132 15.38 3.26 11.28
CA GLU A 132 16.00 3.99 12.38
C GLU A 132 15.31 3.67 13.74
N ALA A 133 13.99 3.60 13.75
CA ALA A 133 13.23 3.20 14.94
C ALA A 133 13.54 1.76 15.37
N LEU A 134 13.65 0.82 14.42
CA LEU A 134 14.05 -0.55 14.69
C LEU A 134 15.50 -0.64 15.18
N ILE A 135 16.44 0.10 14.57
CA ILE A 135 17.84 0.14 15.00
C ILE A 135 17.97 0.71 16.42
N THR A 136 17.31 1.83 16.71
CA THR A 136 17.33 2.42 18.06
C THR A 136 16.74 1.44 19.07
N LYS A 137 15.66 0.74 18.72
CA LYS A 137 15.10 -0.31 19.58
C LYS A 137 16.07 -1.46 19.81
N LEU A 138 16.71 -1.99 18.76
CA LEU A 138 17.72 -3.03 18.88
C LEU A 138 18.90 -2.59 19.77
N LYS A 139 19.35 -1.34 19.65
CA LYS A 139 20.36 -0.76 20.54
C LYS A 139 19.89 -0.76 21.99
N THR A 140 18.65 -0.34 22.28
CA THR A 140 18.12 -0.39 23.65
C THR A 140 18.03 -1.82 24.18
N LEU A 141 17.58 -2.76 23.34
CA LEU A 141 17.43 -4.17 23.68
C LEU A 141 18.76 -4.82 24.08
N ARG A 142 19.85 -4.44 23.41
CA ARG A 142 21.21 -4.88 23.76
C ARG A 142 21.57 -4.56 25.21
N TYR A 143 21.14 -3.40 25.73
CA TYR A 143 21.46 -2.96 27.09
C TYR A 143 20.49 -3.49 28.14
N THR A 144 19.23 -3.74 27.76
CA THR A 144 18.19 -4.19 28.69
C THR A 144 18.10 -5.70 28.85
N VAL A 145 18.52 -6.46 27.84
CA VAL A 145 18.41 -7.94 27.86
C VAL A 145 19.59 -8.57 28.61
N THR A 146 19.26 -9.36 29.63
CA THR A 146 20.23 -10.12 30.43
C THR A 146 20.78 -11.35 29.69
N ASP A 147 20.08 -11.86 28.67
CA ASP A 147 20.47 -13.06 27.92
C ASP A 147 21.63 -12.78 26.94
N PRO A 148 22.81 -13.41 27.10
CA PRO A 148 23.97 -13.19 26.24
C PRO A 148 23.72 -13.57 24.77
N ALA A 149 22.87 -14.57 24.49
CA ALA A 149 22.62 -15.04 23.14
C ALA A 149 21.84 -14.02 22.31
N VAL A 150 20.89 -13.33 22.95
CA VAL A 150 20.13 -12.25 22.31
C VAL A 150 21.04 -11.06 22.06
N SER A 151 21.84 -10.66 23.06
CA SER A 151 22.78 -9.54 22.94
C SER A 151 23.77 -9.73 21.79
N PHE A 152 24.39 -10.91 21.69
CA PHE A 152 25.31 -11.25 20.60
C PHE A 152 24.64 -11.18 19.22
N LYS A 153 23.41 -11.69 19.09
CA LYS A 153 22.68 -11.67 17.82
C LYS A 153 22.31 -10.24 17.42
N VAL A 154 21.89 -9.42 18.37
CA VAL A 154 21.61 -7.99 18.16
C VAL A 154 22.86 -7.27 17.67
N GLU A 155 24.01 -7.47 18.31
CA GLU A 155 25.28 -6.84 17.90
C GLU A 155 25.69 -7.23 16.47
N LYS A 156 25.51 -8.50 16.12
CA LYS A 156 25.82 -8.96 14.76
C LYS A 156 24.94 -8.26 13.73
N VAL A 157 23.63 -8.18 13.98
CA VAL A 157 22.69 -7.51 13.07
C VAL A 157 22.97 -6.01 12.97
N LEU A 158 23.26 -5.34 14.09
CA LEU A 158 23.58 -3.90 14.08
C LEU A 158 24.84 -3.55 13.26
N LYS A 159 25.78 -4.49 13.09
CA LYS A 159 26.97 -4.31 12.22
C LYS A 159 26.67 -4.53 10.74
N GLU A 160 25.67 -5.33 10.43
CA GLU A 160 25.31 -5.71 9.06
C GLU A 160 24.25 -4.78 8.46
N LEU A 161 23.48 -4.07 9.29
CA LEU A 161 22.49 -3.11 8.84
C LEU A 161 23.16 -1.82 8.31
N PRO A 162 22.70 -1.28 7.18
CA PRO A 162 23.18 0.02 6.70
C PRO A 162 22.74 1.12 7.68
N LEU A 163 23.71 1.90 8.16
CA LEU A 163 23.51 3.11 8.94
C LEU A 163 23.19 4.30 8.04
#